data_AF-A0A929WUY1-F1
#
_entry.id   AF-A0A929WUY1-F1
#
_cell.length_a   1.000
_cell.length_b   1.000
_cell.length_c   1.000
_cell.angle_alpha   90.00
_cell.angle_beta   90.00
_cell.angle_gamma   90.00
#
_symmetry.space_group_name_H-M   'P 1'
#
loop_
_entity.id
_entity.type
_entity.pdbx_description
1 polymer ?
#
loop_
_entity_poly.entity_id
_entity_poly.type
_entity_poly.pdbx_seq_one_letter_code
_entity_poly.pdbx_strand_id
1 'polypeptide(L)'
;MNIEETLDKWGELHDKYEAAYQEYRTLEVDMWTVLYDNEEPFELVYLNGEHTGIKIKTPNDVADIITGCVIAIGGAEWFRADGYWLSCYDTKKEDHEMFVRIMRNRDHVHLIHKSY
;
A
#
# COMPACT_ATOMS: atom_id res chain seq x y z
N MET A 1 7.64 31.00 30.61
CA MET A 1 8.32 30.72 29.34
C MET A 1 8.16 31.95 28.47
N ASN A 2 9.27 32.59 28.09
CA ASN A 2 9.24 33.71 27.14
C ASN A 2 9.27 33.19 25.69
N ILE A 3 9.26 34.10 24.72
CA ILE A 3 9.22 33.74 23.29
C ILE A 3 10.48 32.94 22.90
N GLU A 4 11.67 33.40 23.28
CA GLU A 4 12.93 32.72 22.95
C GLU A 4 12.98 31.32 23.55
N GLU A 5 12.64 31.17 24.83
CA GLU A 5 12.57 29.85 25.50
C GLU A 5 11.54 28.91 24.86
N THR A 6 10.50 29.45 24.23
CA THR A 6 9.49 28.66 23.50
C THR A 6 10.05 28.17 22.17
N LEU A 7 10.72 29.04 21.43
CA LEU A 7 11.33 28.71 20.14
C LEU A 7 12.48 27.72 20.32
N ASP A 8 13.32 27.91 21.33
CA ASP A 8 14.41 26.98 21.67
C ASP A 8 13.87 25.57 21.94
N LYS A 9 12.86 25.46 22.82
CA LYS A 9 12.24 24.15 23.12
C LYS A 9 11.54 23.53 21.91
N TRP A 10 10.90 24.34 21.08
CA TRP A 10 10.29 23.83 19.86
C TRP A 10 11.36 23.28 18.91
N GLY A 11 12.48 23.97 18.74
CA GLY A 11 13.63 23.51 17.94
C GLY A 11 14.19 22.19 18.46
N GLU A 12 14.44 22.08 19.77
CA GLU A 12 14.90 20.83 20.38
C GLU A 12 13.93 19.64 20.16
N LEU A 13 12.61 19.90 20.20
CA LEU A 13 11.60 18.88 19.92
C LEU A 13 11.53 18.53 18.44
N HIS A 14 11.68 19.52 17.56
CA HIS A 14 11.69 19.33 16.12
C HIS A 14 12.91 18.49 15.69
N ASP A 15 14.10 18.75 16.25
CA ASP A 15 15.30 17.97 15.95
C ASP A 15 15.15 16.50 16.37
N LYS A 16 14.52 16.24 17.54
CA LYS A 16 14.19 14.88 17.99
C LYS A 16 13.18 14.21 17.07
N TYR A 17 12.17 14.95 16.62
CA TYR A 17 11.19 14.47 15.66
C TYR A 17 11.87 14.09 14.34
N GLU A 18 12.73 14.95 13.80
CA GLU A 18 13.41 14.70 12.53
C GLU A 18 14.34 13.48 12.62
N ALA A 19 15.10 13.35 13.71
CA ALA A 19 15.92 12.15 13.92
C ALA A 19 15.09 10.86 13.94
N ALA A 20 13.97 10.85 14.67
CA ALA A 20 13.06 9.70 14.70
C ALA A 20 12.40 9.44 13.35
N TYR A 21 12.06 10.49 12.59
CA TYR A 21 11.51 10.37 11.25
C TYR A 21 12.52 9.76 10.28
N GLN A 22 13.79 10.14 10.34
CA GLN A 22 14.84 9.54 9.51
C GLN A 22 15.05 8.05 9.83
N GLU A 23 15.07 7.68 11.12
CA GLU A 23 15.12 6.26 11.54
C GLU A 23 13.93 5.47 11.00
N TYR A 24 12.71 6.04 11.09
CA TYR A 24 11.51 5.46 10.49
C TYR A 24 11.65 5.27 8.98
N ARG A 25 12.15 6.28 8.26
CA ARG A 25 12.32 6.22 6.79
C ARG A 25 13.33 5.16 6.37
N THR A 26 14.41 4.97 7.12
CA THR A 26 15.35 3.88 6.87
C THR A 26 14.66 2.53 7.03
N LEU A 27 13.93 2.33 8.13
CA LEU A 27 13.18 1.09 8.37
C LEU A 27 12.10 0.84 7.31
N GLU A 28 11.41 1.89 6.86
CA GLU A 28 10.40 1.82 5.81
C GLU A 28 10.99 1.33 4.49
N VAL A 29 12.18 1.81 4.11
CA VAL A 29 12.89 1.32 2.93
C VAL A 29 13.25 -0.16 3.07
N ASP A 30 13.78 -0.58 4.21
CA ASP A 30 14.10 -1.99 4.46
C ASP A 30 12.84 -2.87 4.38
N MET A 31 11.72 -2.41 4.96
CA MET A 31 10.43 -3.08 4.86
C MET A 31 9.98 -3.23 3.41
N TRP A 32 10.15 -2.19 2.58
CA TRP A 32 9.82 -2.27 1.16
C TRP A 32 10.71 -3.23 0.41
N THR A 33 12.03 -3.21 0.66
CA THR A 33 12.98 -4.15 0.04
C THR A 33 12.56 -5.60 0.23
N VAL A 34 12.11 -5.97 1.44
CA VAL A 34 11.60 -7.32 1.72
C VAL A 34 10.40 -7.70 0.82
N LEU A 35 9.53 -6.75 0.47
CA LEU A 35 8.42 -7.01 -0.46
C LEU A 35 8.89 -7.27 -1.89
N TYR A 36 10.00 -6.66 -2.31
CA TYR A 36 10.59 -6.86 -3.64
C TYR A 36 11.41 -8.14 -3.77
N ASP A 37 11.86 -8.71 -2.65
CA ASP A 37 12.51 -10.02 -2.61
C ASP A 37 11.52 -11.19 -2.76
N ASN A 38 10.21 -10.92 -2.85
CA ASN A 38 9.21 -11.95 -3.08
C ASN A 38 9.42 -12.65 -4.44
N GLU A 39 9.66 -13.95 -4.42
CA GLU A 39 9.90 -14.74 -5.63
C GLU A 39 8.61 -15.35 -6.22
N GLU A 40 7.59 -15.57 -5.40
CA GLU A 40 6.37 -16.28 -5.77
C GLU A 40 5.27 -15.32 -6.25
N PRO A 41 4.89 -15.36 -7.54
CA PRO A 41 3.80 -14.52 -8.04
C PRO A 41 2.44 -15.08 -7.62
N PHE A 42 1.55 -14.19 -7.19
CA PHE A 42 0.13 -14.48 -7.03
C PHE A 42 -0.62 -14.16 -8.34
N GLU A 43 -1.47 -15.06 -8.80
CA GLU A 43 -2.31 -14.82 -9.96
C GLU A 43 -3.72 -14.40 -9.53
N LEU A 44 -4.13 -13.20 -9.94
CA LEU A 44 -5.45 -12.67 -9.61
C LEU A 44 -6.52 -13.38 -10.45
N VAL A 45 -7.60 -13.80 -9.79
CA VAL A 45 -8.74 -14.48 -10.41
C VAL A 45 -10.01 -13.67 -10.27
N TYR A 46 -10.98 -13.92 -11.13
CA TYR A 46 -12.36 -13.44 -10.95
C TYR A 46 -13.07 -14.25 -9.86
N LEU A 47 -14.26 -13.80 -9.44
CA LEU A 47 -15.10 -14.52 -8.47
C LEU A 47 -15.51 -15.94 -8.93
N ASN A 48 -15.60 -16.17 -10.24
CA ASN A 48 -15.90 -17.49 -10.81
C ASN A 48 -14.66 -18.41 -10.90
N GLY A 49 -13.50 -17.96 -10.42
CA GLY A 49 -12.23 -18.69 -10.47
C GLY A 49 -11.48 -18.59 -11.80
N GLU A 50 -12.00 -17.86 -12.78
CA GLU A 50 -11.29 -17.66 -14.06
C GLU A 50 -10.08 -16.73 -13.90
N HIS A 51 -9.04 -17.01 -14.67
CA HIS A 51 -7.80 -16.26 -14.67
C HIS A 51 -7.99 -14.86 -15.29
N THR A 52 -7.50 -13.81 -14.61
CA THR A 52 -7.59 -12.42 -15.10
C THR A 52 -6.43 -12.04 -16.05
N GLY A 53 -5.35 -12.83 -16.01
CA GLY A 53 -4.06 -12.55 -16.64
C GLY A 53 -3.18 -11.58 -15.85
N ILE A 54 -3.65 -11.04 -14.71
CA ILE A 54 -2.88 -10.15 -13.85
C ILE A 54 -2.09 -11.00 -12.85
N LYS A 55 -0.76 -10.86 -12.88
CA LYS A 55 0.15 -11.53 -11.95
C LYS A 55 0.79 -10.47 -11.05
N ILE A 56 0.77 -10.71 -9.75
CA ILE A 56 1.27 -9.79 -8.73
C ILE A 56 2.43 -10.46 -8.02
N LYS A 57 3.65 -10.02 -8.28
CA LYS A 57 4.87 -10.50 -7.64
C LYS A 57 5.44 -9.47 -6.67
N THR A 58 5.32 -8.19 -6.99
CA THR A 58 5.88 -7.07 -6.24
C THR A 58 4.85 -5.95 -6.10
N PRO A 59 5.09 -4.95 -5.24
CA PRO A 59 4.24 -3.76 -5.17
C PRO A 59 4.05 -3.02 -6.50
N ASN A 60 5.04 -3.05 -7.41
CA ASN A 60 4.91 -2.45 -8.73
C ASN A 60 3.80 -3.09 -9.56
N ASP A 61 3.62 -4.41 -9.47
CA ASP A 61 2.54 -5.08 -10.20
C ASP A 61 1.15 -4.67 -9.69
N VAL A 62 1.05 -4.24 -8.42
CA VAL A 62 -0.17 -3.65 -7.86
C VAL A 62 -0.36 -2.22 -8.38
N ALA A 63 0.73 -1.45 -8.49
CA ALA A 63 0.71 -0.10 -9.02
C ALA A 63 0.29 -0.06 -10.51
N ASP A 64 0.73 -1.07 -11.27
CA ASP A 64 0.46 -1.25 -12.70
C ASP A 64 -0.96 -1.75 -13.01
N ILE A 65 -1.75 -2.09 -11.98
CA ILE A 65 -3.18 -2.36 -12.18
C ILE A 65 -3.84 -1.09 -12.72
N ILE A 66 -4.56 -1.25 -13.84
CA ILE A 66 -5.18 -0.14 -14.56
C ILE A 66 -6.16 0.62 -13.66
N THR A 67 -6.03 1.95 -13.63
CA THR A 67 -6.98 2.85 -12.99
C THR A 67 -8.42 2.56 -13.42
N GLY A 68 -9.33 2.51 -12.45
CA GLY A 68 -10.71 2.09 -12.67
C GLY A 68 -10.99 0.64 -12.25
N CYS A 69 -9.97 -0.21 -12.10
CA CYS A 69 -10.18 -1.58 -11.63
C CYS A 69 -10.73 -1.63 -10.20
N VAL A 70 -11.50 -2.66 -9.89
CA VAL A 70 -11.99 -2.96 -8.54
C VAL A 70 -11.58 -4.37 -8.14
N ILE A 71 -10.92 -4.50 -7.00
CA ILE A 71 -10.61 -5.80 -6.38
C ILE A 71 -11.33 -5.94 -5.04
N ALA A 72 -11.78 -7.15 -4.73
CA ALA A 72 -12.25 -7.50 -3.39
C ALA A 72 -11.12 -8.22 -2.64
N ILE A 73 -10.86 -7.82 -1.40
CA ILE A 73 -9.89 -8.44 -0.50
C ILE A 73 -10.59 -8.71 0.83
N GLY A 74 -10.77 -9.99 1.18
CA GLY A 74 -11.39 -10.38 2.46
C GLY A 74 -12.80 -9.79 2.66
N GLY A 75 -13.55 -9.60 1.56
CA GLY A 75 -14.90 -9.04 1.57
C GLY A 75 -14.98 -7.51 1.50
N ALA A 76 -13.85 -6.79 1.50
CA ALA A 76 -13.81 -5.34 1.27
C ALA A 76 -13.41 -5.02 -0.17
N GLU A 77 -14.13 -4.10 -0.82
CA GLU A 77 -13.84 -3.65 -2.18
C GLU A 77 -12.89 -2.46 -2.18
N TRP A 78 -11.95 -2.49 -3.12
CA TRP A 78 -10.91 -1.49 -3.32
C TRP A 78 -10.89 -1.07 -4.78
N PHE A 79 -11.13 0.21 -5.02
CA PHE A 79 -11.05 0.85 -6.32
C PHE A 79 -9.64 1.39 -6.56
N ARG A 80 -9.05 1.06 -7.71
CA ARG A 80 -7.78 1.62 -8.15
C ARG A 80 -8.00 3.03 -8.69
N ALA A 81 -7.59 4.03 -7.91
CA ALA A 81 -7.49 5.41 -8.34
C ALA A 81 -6.06 5.74 -8.82
N ASP A 82 -5.87 6.93 -9.39
CA ASP A 82 -4.54 7.37 -9.83
C ASP A 82 -3.59 7.54 -8.62
N GLY A 83 -2.61 6.64 -8.51
CA GLY A 83 -1.60 6.63 -7.46
C GLY A 83 -2.02 6.10 -6.09
N TYR A 84 -3.25 5.62 -5.91
CA TYR A 84 -3.72 5.03 -4.64
C TYR A 84 -4.90 4.08 -4.82
N TRP A 85 -5.27 3.39 -3.73
CA TRP A 85 -6.44 2.54 -3.65
C TRP A 85 -7.45 3.12 -2.67
N LEU A 86 -8.71 3.13 -3.07
CA LEU A 86 -9.80 3.67 -2.30
C LEU A 86 -10.77 2.56 -1.91
N SER A 87 -10.96 2.34 -0.61
CA SER A 87 -12.02 1.45 -0.12
C SER A 87 -13.40 2.10 -0.30
N CYS A 88 -14.46 1.30 -0.30
CA CYS A 88 -15.84 1.80 -0.22
C CYS A 88 -16.15 2.62 1.06
N TYR A 89 -15.28 2.57 2.08
CA TYR A 89 -15.37 3.35 3.32
C TYR A 89 -14.43 4.56 3.34
N ASP A 90 -14.02 5.08 2.16
CA ASP A 90 -13.16 6.27 1.99
C ASP A 90 -11.76 6.18 2.63
N THR A 91 -11.30 4.96 2.95
CA THR A 91 -9.91 4.71 3.35
C THR A 91 -9.01 4.63 2.13
N LYS A 92 -7.93 5.43 2.14
CA LYS A 92 -6.88 5.41 1.11
C LYS A 92 -5.73 4.50 1.53
N LYS A 93 -5.19 3.76 0.56
CA LYS A 93 -4.02 2.90 0.72
C LYS A 93 -3.06 3.01 -0.45
N GLU A 94 -1.77 2.96 -0.14
CA GLU A 94 -0.71 2.94 -1.14
C GLU A 94 -0.45 1.53 -1.66
N ASP A 95 0.27 1.43 -2.77
CA ASP A 95 0.49 0.17 -3.48
C ASP A 95 1.26 -0.87 -2.64
N HIS A 96 2.21 -0.45 -1.80
CA HIS A 96 2.92 -1.31 -0.85
C HIS A 96 1.98 -1.90 0.21
N GLU A 97 1.08 -1.08 0.78
CA GLU A 97 0.10 -1.55 1.77
C GLU A 97 -0.91 -2.50 1.13
N MET A 98 -1.32 -2.23 -0.11
CA MET A 98 -2.24 -3.06 -0.86
C MET A 98 -1.62 -4.40 -1.25
N PHE A 99 -0.35 -4.40 -1.67
CA PHE A 99 0.41 -5.63 -1.89
C PHE A 99 0.40 -6.54 -0.65
N VAL A 100 0.72 -6.00 0.54
CA VAL A 100 0.71 -6.76 1.79
C VAL A 100 -0.68 -7.31 2.09
N ARG A 101 -1.75 -6.52 1.85
CA ARG A 101 -3.14 -6.95 2.04
C ARG A 101 -3.52 -8.09 1.10
N ILE A 102 -3.14 -8.00 -0.17
CA ILE A 102 -3.37 -9.04 -1.17
C ILE A 102 -2.67 -10.32 -0.73
N MET A 103 -1.37 -10.29 -0.43
CA MET A 103 -0.60 -11.48 -0.08
C MET A 103 -1.09 -12.17 1.20
N ARG A 104 -1.48 -11.39 2.22
CA ARG A 104 -2.06 -11.92 3.47
C ARG A 104 -3.44 -12.55 3.28
N ASN A 105 -4.18 -12.17 2.24
CA ASN A 105 -5.54 -12.65 1.97
C ASN A 105 -5.64 -13.35 0.62
N ARG A 106 -4.54 -13.91 0.10
CA ARG A 106 -4.45 -14.44 -1.28
C ARG A 106 -5.54 -15.46 -1.65
N ASP A 107 -6.06 -16.20 -0.67
CA ASP A 107 -7.15 -17.17 -0.86
C ASP A 107 -8.55 -16.51 -0.95
N HIS A 108 -8.63 -15.20 -0.70
CA HIS A 108 -9.85 -14.40 -0.62
C HIS A 108 -9.70 -13.06 -1.36
N VAL A 109 -8.96 -13.06 -2.46
CA VAL A 109 -8.75 -11.89 -3.33
C VAL A 109 -9.34 -12.18 -4.71
N HIS A 110 -10.19 -11.27 -5.20
CA HIS A 110 -10.83 -11.41 -6.51
C HIS A 110 -10.85 -10.08 -7.27
N LEU A 111 -10.68 -10.14 -8.59
CA LEU A 111 -11.01 -9.02 -9.48
C LEU A 111 -12.53 -8.95 -9.66
N ILE A 112 -13.12 -7.80 -9.32
CA ILE A 112 -14.55 -7.53 -9.46
C ILE A 112 -14.83 -6.83 -10.77
N HIS A 113 -13.98 -5.87 -11.13
CA HIS A 113 -14.10 -5.10 -12.35
C HIS A 113 -12.72 -4.84 -12.96
N LYS A 114 -12.58 -5.15 -14.25
CA LYS A 114 -11.40 -4.85 -15.05
C LYS A 114 -11.67 -3.63 -15.92
N SER A 115 -10.84 -2.61 -15.77
CA SER A 115 -10.81 -1.45 -16.65
C SER A 115 -10.05 -1.77 -17.95
N TYR A 116 -10.31 -1.03 -19.03
CA TYR A 116 -9.71 -1.23 -20.36
C TYR A 116 -9.15 0.07 -20.93
#